data_AF-A0A1M3HCJ3-F1
#
_entry.id   AF-A0A1M3HCJ3-F1
#
_cell.length_a   1.000
_cell.length_b   1.000
_cell.length_c   1.000
_cell.angle_alpha   90.00
_cell.angle_beta   90.00
_cell.angle_gamma   90.00
#
_symmetry.space_group_name_H-M   'P 1'
#
loop_
_entity.id
_entity.type
_entity.pdbx_description
1 polymer ?
#
loop_
_entity_poly.entity_id
_entity_poly.type
_entity_poly.pdbx_seq_one_letter_code
_entity_poly.pdbx_strand_id
1 'polypeptide(L)'
;MPTSIPVINSDEIAAEIKRPGQSIVNTQEVANGKASELMDTYLKQKVSFGFETNLCDVETWKSLLEIQKLGYLIEVIYISTSDLEVLNSRIESRVQLGDILCCRRW
;
A
#
# COMPACT_ATOMS: atom_id res chain seq x y z
N MET A 1 -9.31 8.16 4.11
CA MET A 1 -9.71 6.75 4.33
C MET A 1 -10.54 6.62 5.62
N PRO A 2 -11.58 5.76 5.67
CA PRO A 2 -12.33 5.51 6.90
C PRO A 2 -11.40 4.98 8.00
N THR A 3 -11.40 5.61 9.17
CA THR A 3 -10.47 5.28 10.27
C THR A 3 -10.72 3.94 10.94
N SER A 4 -11.80 3.24 10.59
CA SER A 4 -12.21 1.96 11.16
C SER A 4 -11.87 0.75 10.30
N ILE A 5 -11.30 0.94 9.11
CA ILE A 5 -10.97 -0.14 8.17
C ILE A 5 -9.46 -0.36 8.19
N PRO A 6 -8.96 -1.59 8.40
CA PRO A 6 -7.54 -1.88 8.33
C PRO A 6 -7.00 -1.60 6.93
N VAL A 7 -5.84 -0.96 6.84
CA VAL A 7 -5.15 -0.68 5.57
C VAL A 7 -3.85 -1.47 5.53
N ILE A 8 -3.68 -2.28 4.49
CA ILE A 8 -2.42 -2.98 4.22
C ILE A 8 -1.49 -1.99 3.51
N ASN A 9 -0.41 -1.60 4.17
CA ASN A 9 0.62 -0.72 3.63
C ASN A 9 1.99 -1.43 3.64
N SER A 10 2.48 -1.78 2.45
CA SER A 10 3.75 -2.49 2.30
C SER A 10 4.95 -1.70 2.82
N ASP A 11 4.92 -0.36 2.75
CA ASP A 11 6.02 0.48 3.24
C ASP A 11 6.07 0.52 4.77
N GLU A 12 4.91 0.51 5.43
CA GLU A 12 4.83 0.36 6.89
C GLU A 12 5.36 -1.01 7.34
N ILE A 13 4.97 -2.07 6.63
CA ILE A 13 5.47 -3.43 6.88
C ILE A 13 7.00 -3.47 6.68
N ALA A 14 7.53 -2.83 5.63
CA ALA A 14 8.97 -2.75 5.38
C ALA A 14 9.71 -1.97 6.49
N ALA A 15 9.13 -0.88 6.99
CA ALA A 15 9.68 -0.10 8.11
C ALA A 15 9.70 -0.91 9.42
N GLU A 16 8.66 -1.73 9.67
CA GLU A 16 8.63 -2.64 10.82
C GLU A 16 9.68 -3.75 10.74
N ILE A 17 9.96 -4.24 9.52
CA ILE A 17 10.98 -5.27 9.28
C ILE A 17 12.40 -4.71 9.45
N LYS A 18 12.63 -3.42 9.11
CA LYS A 18 13.93 -2.75 9.23
C LYS A 18 14.35 -2.39 10.67
N ARG A 19 13.66 -2.87 11.71
CA ARG A 19 14.01 -2.56 13.11
C ARG A 19 15.48 -2.88 13.42
N PRO A 20 16.16 -2.05 14.24
CA PRO A 20 17.60 -2.19 14.47
C PRO A 20 17.96 -3.57 15.01
N GLY A 21 18.87 -4.27 14.32
CA GLY A 21 19.35 -5.61 14.70
C GLY A 21 19.01 -6.73 13.71
N GLN A 22 18.14 -6.49 12.73
CA GLN A 22 17.85 -7.45 11.65
C GLN A 22 18.33 -6.91 10.30
N SER A 23 19.53 -7.32 9.86
CA SER A 23 19.99 -7.04 8.50
C SER A 23 19.37 -8.06 7.54
N ILE A 24 18.09 -7.89 7.21
CA ILE A 24 17.43 -8.70 6.19
C ILE A 24 17.82 -8.10 4.83
N VAL A 25 18.68 -8.83 4.11
CA VAL A 25 18.90 -8.60 2.68
C VAL A 25 17.56 -8.87 2.01
N ASN A 26 16.98 -7.86 1.34
CA ASN A 26 15.69 -7.93 0.63
C ASN A 26 14.42 -7.65 1.46
N THR A 27 14.43 -6.60 2.29
CA THR A 27 13.26 -6.16 3.08
C THR A 27 11.98 -5.97 2.25
N GLN A 28 12.09 -5.47 1.02
CA GLN A 28 10.91 -5.17 0.19
C GLN A 28 10.19 -6.45 -0.26
N GLU A 29 10.91 -7.48 -0.67
CA GLU A 29 10.30 -8.75 -1.06
C GLU A 29 9.59 -9.42 0.13
N VAL A 30 10.20 -9.35 1.32
CA VAL A 30 9.59 -9.85 2.56
C VAL A 30 8.33 -9.05 2.93
N ALA A 31 8.35 -7.73 2.76
CA ALA A 31 7.19 -6.88 3.02
C ALA A 31 6.04 -7.20 2.05
N ASN A 32 6.34 -7.38 0.76
CA ASN A 32 5.35 -7.75 -0.25
C ASN A 32 4.75 -9.14 0.04
N GLY A 33 5.57 -10.11 0.46
CA GLY A 33 5.09 -11.42 0.88
C GLY A 33 4.10 -11.34 2.05
N LYS A 34 4.43 -10.57 3.09
CA LYS A 34 3.54 -10.34 4.24
C LYS A 34 2.25 -9.60 3.86
N ALA A 35 2.32 -8.62 2.98
CA ALA A 35 1.14 -7.92 2.48
C ALA A 35 0.17 -8.88 1.79
N SER A 36 0.69 -9.80 0.97
CA SER A 36 -0.11 -10.86 0.33
C SER A 36 -0.71 -11.84 1.34
N GLU A 37 0.04 -12.26 2.37
CA GLU A 37 -0.49 -13.13 3.42
C GLU A 37 -1.61 -12.48 4.24
N LEU A 38 -1.48 -11.18 4.55
CA LEU A 38 -2.51 -10.38 5.22
C LEU A 38 -3.76 -10.24 4.34
N MET A 39 -3.57 -9.96 3.06
CA MET A 39 -4.63 -9.90 2.06
C MET A 39 -5.44 -11.20 2.04
N ASP A 40 -4.76 -12.34 1.88
CA ASP A 40 -5.39 -13.67 1.87
C ASP A 40 -6.14 -13.96 3.16
N THR A 41 -5.59 -13.52 4.30
CA THR A 41 -6.23 -13.69 5.61
C THR A 41 -7.53 -12.91 5.69
N TYR A 42 -7.53 -11.64 5.30
CA TYR A 42 -8.74 -10.82 5.31
C TYR A 42 -9.78 -11.31 4.31
N LEU A 43 -9.34 -11.74 3.12
CA LEU A 43 -10.21 -12.35 2.12
C LEU A 43 -10.94 -13.57 2.69
N LYS A 44 -10.22 -14.49 3.34
CA LYS A 44 -10.79 -15.68 4.00
C LYS A 44 -11.74 -15.33 5.16
N GLN A 45 -11.40 -14.31 5.93
CA GLN A 45 -12.19 -13.87 7.09
C GLN A 45 -13.41 -13.02 6.72
N LYS A 46 -13.57 -12.62 5.45
CA LYS A 46 -14.65 -11.74 4.98
C LYS A 46 -14.67 -10.38 5.68
N VAL A 47 -13.49 -9.84 5.97
CA VAL A 47 -13.31 -8.55 6.65
C VAL A 47 -13.13 -7.46 5.60
N SER A 48 -13.69 -6.28 5.82
CA SER A 48 -13.40 -5.10 4.98
C SER A 48 -11.97 -4.61 5.25
N PHE A 49 -11.20 -4.36 4.20
CA PHE A 49 -9.84 -3.82 4.28
C PHE A 49 -9.57 -2.87 3.12
N GLY A 50 -8.55 -2.03 3.27
CA GLY A 50 -7.99 -1.20 2.20
C GLY A 50 -6.55 -1.56 1.91
N PHE A 51 -6.05 -1.17 0.75
CA PHE A 51 -4.63 -1.24 0.42
C PHE A 51 -4.32 -0.15 -0.60
N GLU A 52 -3.06 0.28 -0.65
CA GLU A 52 -2.57 1.24 -1.64
C GLU A 52 -2.01 0.51 -2.85
N THR A 53 -2.33 1.00 -4.04
CA THR A 53 -1.71 0.56 -5.29
C THR A 53 -1.64 1.74 -6.25
N ASN A 54 -0.63 1.74 -7.13
CA ASN A 54 -0.46 2.75 -8.16
C ASN A 54 -1.35 2.51 -9.40
N LEU A 55 -2.10 1.40 -9.43
CA LEU A 55 -2.96 0.98 -10.56
C LEU A 55 -2.23 0.99 -11.92
N CYS A 56 -0.91 0.79 -11.94
CA CYS A 56 -0.12 0.96 -13.16
C CYS A 56 -0.10 -0.27 -14.07
N ASP A 57 -0.43 -1.44 -13.53
CA ASP A 57 -0.27 -2.72 -14.22
C ASP A 57 -1.59 -3.51 -14.34
N VAL A 58 -1.64 -4.35 -15.36
CA VAL A 58 -2.82 -5.18 -15.69
C VAL A 58 -3.06 -6.27 -14.65
N GLU A 59 -2.02 -6.74 -13.94
CA GLU A 59 -2.17 -7.79 -12.93
C GLU A 59 -2.92 -7.26 -11.71
N THR A 60 -2.62 -6.04 -11.25
CA THR A 60 -3.40 -5.34 -10.21
C THR A 60 -4.88 -5.31 -10.57
N TRP A 61 -5.22 -4.99 -11.82
CA TRP A 61 -6.62 -4.97 -12.27
C TRP A 61 -7.28 -6.36 -12.24
N LYS A 62 -6.57 -7.40 -12.69
CA LYS A 62 -7.06 -8.78 -12.61
C LYS A 62 -7.30 -9.20 -11.15
N SER A 63 -6.40 -8.86 -10.24
CA SER A 63 -6.56 -9.16 -8.82
C SER A 63 -7.81 -8.51 -8.22
N LEU A 64 -8.09 -7.24 -8.57
CA LEU A 64 -9.34 -6.58 -8.15
C LEU A 64 -10.57 -7.33 -8.69
N LEU A 65 -10.57 -7.72 -9.96
CA LEU A 65 -11.69 -8.49 -10.52
C LEU A 65 -11.88 -9.85 -9.83
N GLU A 66 -10.81 -10.55 -9.46
CA GLU A 66 -10.90 -11.80 -8.69
C GLU A 66 -11.46 -11.55 -7.27
N ILE A 67 -11.03 -10.48 -6.59
CA ILE A 67 -11.58 -10.10 -5.28
C ILE A 67 -13.08 -9.81 -5.38
N GLN A 68 -13.52 -9.14 -6.44
CA GLN A 68 -14.94 -8.85 -6.67
C GLN A 68 -15.77 -10.14 -6.79
N LYS A 69 -15.25 -11.18 -7.45
CA LYS A 69 -15.92 -12.49 -7.56
C LYS A 69 -16.09 -13.19 -6.21
N LEU A 70 -15.29 -12.84 -5.21
CA LEU A 70 -15.42 -13.35 -3.83
C LEU A 70 -16.55 -12.66 -3.04
N GLY A 71 -17.28 -11.72 -3.66
CA GLY A 71 -18.43 -11.02 -3.07
C GLY A 71 -18.09 -9.70 -2.41
N TYR A 72 -16.88 -9.17 -2.65
CA TYR A 72 -16.49 -7.85 -2.16
C TYR A 72 -17.01 -6.74 -3.07
N LEU A 73 -17.48 -5.66 -2.45
CA LEU A 73 -17.62 -4.37 -3.12
C LEU A 73 -16.25 -3.69 -3.14
N ILE A 74 -15.79 -3.31 -4.33
CA ILE A 74 -14.51 -2.63 -4.51
C ILE A 74 -14.79 -1.14 -4.68
N GLU A 75 -14.25 -0.36 -3.76
CA GLU A 75 -14.27 1.10 -3.81
C GLU A 75 -12.86 1.60 -4.13
N VAL A 76 -12.72 2.35 -5.22
CA VAL A 76 -11.44 2.89 -5.66
C VAL A 76 -11.43 4.40 -5.47
N ILE A 77 -10.47 4.89 -4.67
CA ILE A 77 -10.16 6.31 -4.57
C ILE A 77 -8.92 6.56 -5.43
N TYR A 78 -9.09 7.24 -6.55
CA TYR A 78 -8.01 7.59 -7.46
C TYR A 78 -7.62 9.06 -7.29
N ILE A 79 -6.33 9.31 -7.06
CA ILE A 79 -5.76 10.65 -6.90
C ILE A 79 -4.75 10.86 -8.02
N SER A 80 -4.91 11.93 -8.79
CA SER A 80 -3.99 12.29 -9.87
C SER A 80 -3.78 13.80 -9.96
N THR A 81 -2.70 14.19 -10.64
CA THR A 81 -2.40 15.57 -11.00
C THR A 81 -1.91 15.60 -12.44
N SER A 82 -2.35 16.58 -13.22
CA SER A 82 -1.79 16.87 -14.55
C SER A 82 -0.53 17.73 -14.49
N ASP A 83 -0.26 18.32 -13.33
CA ASP A 83 0.90 19.17 -13.08
C ASP A 83 2.11 18.32 -12.66
N LEU A 84 3.03 18.13 -13.60
CA LEU A 84 4.27 17.37 -13.40
C LEU A 84 5.26 18.09 -12.48
N GLU A 85 5.28 19.41 -12.47
CA GLU A 85 6.18 20.18 -11.61
C GLU A 85 5.81 20.00 -10.15
N VAL A 86 4.50 20.08 -9.84
CA VAL A 86 3.98 19.82 -8.49
C VAL A 86 4.28 18.38 -8.05
N LEU A 87 4.12 17.40 -8.94
CA LEU A 87 4.44 16.00 -8.64
C LEU A 87 5.92 15.83 -8.29
N ASN A 88 6.81 16.32 -9.15
CA ASN A 88 8.25 16.20 -8.98
C ASN A 88 8.73 16.91 -7.71
N SER A 89 8.27 18.14 -7.47
CA SER A 89 8.60 18.92 -6.26
C SER A 89 8.19 18.18 -4.98
N ARG A 90 7.04 17.49 -4.97
CA ARG A 90 6.59 16.69 -3.83
C ARG A 90 7.45 15.44 -3.61
N ILE A 91 7.87 14.77 -4.68
CA ILE A 91 8.77 13.62 -4.60
C ILE A 91 10.14 14.05 -4.04
N GLU A 92 10.72 15.12 -4.58
CA GLU A 92 12.00 15.67 -4.12
C GLU A 92 11.94 16.07 -2.65
N SER A 93 10.87 16.76 -2.24
CA SER A 93 10.66 17.14 -0.83
C SER A 93 10.60 15.92 0.09
N ARG A 94 9.94 14.83 -0.33
CA ARG A 94 9.87 13.58 0.45
C ARG A 94 11.24 12.93 0.61
N VAL A 95 12.03 12.88 -0.45
CA VAL A 95 13.39 12.33 -0.41
C VAL A 95 14.29 13.17 0.51
N GLN A 96 14.21 14.49 0.44
CA GLN A 96 15.01 15.39 1.26
C GLN A 96 14.65 15.32 2.76
N LEU A 97 13.37 15.11 3.08
CA LEU A 97 12.89 15.00 4.46
C LEU A 97 13.09 13.60 5.06
N GLY A 98 13.58 12.64 4.27
CA GLY A 98 13.93 11.29 4.70
C GLY A 98 12.82 10.58 5.45
N ASP A 99 11.71 10.24 4.78
CA ASP A 99 10.59 9.40 5.27
C ASP A 99 9.91 9.80 6.60
N ILE A 100 10.39 10.83 7.33
CA ILE A 100 9.91 11.23 8.66
C ILE A 100 8.44 11.72 8.66
N LEU A 101 7.88 12.01 7.48
CA LEU A 101 6.53 12.56 7.31
C LEU A 101 5.51 11.59 6.68
N CYS A 102 5.85 10.31 6.52
CA CYS A 102 4.92 9.32 5.94
C CYS A 102 3.56 9.24 6.69
N CYS A 103 3.49 9.72 7.94
CA CYS A 103 2.28 9.65 8.78
C CYS A 103 1.38 10.90 8.81
N ARG A 104 1.54 11.92 7.95
CA ARG A 104 0.51 12.98 7.84
C ARG A 104 -0.49 12.69 6.71
N ARG A 105 -1.37 11.73 7.02
CA ARG A 105 -2.81 11.69 6.76
C ARG A 105 -3.27 12.53 5.55
N TRP A 106 -3.54 11.86 4.44
CA TRP A 106 -4.48 12.32 3.41
C TRP A 106 -5.91 12.19 3.89
#